data_AF-A7SLH3-F1
#
_entry.id   AF-A7SLH3-F1
#
_cell.length_a   1.000
_cell.length_b   1.000
_cell.length_c   1.000
_cell.angle_alpha   90.00
_cell.angle_beta   90.00
_cell.angle_gamma   90.00
#
_symmetry.space_group_name_H-M   'P 1'
#
loop_
_entity.id
_entity.type
_entity.pdbx_description
1 polymer ?
#
loop_
_entity_poly.entity_id
_entity_poly.type
_entity_poly.pdbx_seq_one_letter_code
_entity_poly.pdbx_strand_id
1 'polypeptide(L)'
;MCSAVETPISVPDASDNNKMIPRNATYCVLDVETTGLSKLNDRIVQIACVKVKPTGDKESWMSYINPCMDREKQLAGGYKVHHLSPDMLLKKPKFSEIVESLWRFLCGAEYLVAYNCLYDWDMLCQEFRRIDRTESGYTKLEEEFVKKFTWIDVLRLSISSFPSLSNHKLETVAKHLKIEYMSRTTYTYKSSFNSGEVEAVSVTEQSCDPWQGGAHDAMCDVLTTNSVLQEAMGKLNITQLQNLVSEIPHIVLDTILFKDIEQLLSKRQESLVRI
;
A
#
# COMPACT_ATOMS: atom_id res chain seq x y z
N MET A 1 -7.96 -6.56 -43.84
CA MET A 1 -7.83 -7.80 -43.06
C MET A 1 -6.55 -7.69 -42.24
N CYS A 2 -6.62 -7.75 -40.91
CA CYS A 2 -5.43 -7.87 -40.08
C CYS A 2 -5.03 -9.34 -39.97
N SER A 3 -3.74 -9.64 -40.15
CA SER A 3 -3.14 -10.91 -39.76
C SER A 3 -2.16 -10.64 -38.62
N ALA A 4 -2.49 -11.08 -37.41
CA ALA A 4 -1.55 -11.09 -36.31
C ALA A 4 -0.44 -12.11 -36.61
N VAL A 5 0.80 -11.78 -36.23
CA VAL A 5 1.91 -12.75 -36.18
C VAL A 5 2.22 -12.97 -34.71
N GLU A 6 1.85 -14.14 -34.20
CA GLU A 6 2.20 -14.57 -32.85
C GLU A 6 3.68 -14.95 -32.80
N THR A 7 4.47 -14.21 -32.02
CA THR A 7 5.81 -14.65 -31.61
C THR A 7 5.71 -15.38 -30.26
N PRO A 8 6.22 -16.60 -30.11
CA PRO A 8 6.14 -17.33 -28.84
C PRO A 8 6.88 -16.60 -27.72
N ILE A 9 6.23 -16.46 -26.57
CA ILE A 9 6.87 -15.96 -25.34
C ILE A 9 7.77 -17.08 -24.81
N SER A 10 9.09 -16.87 -24.81
CA SER A 10 10.04 -17.77 -24.16
C SER A 10 10.01 -17.57 -22.65
N VAL A 11 9.87 -18.67 -21.90
CA VAL A 11 10.01 -18.68 -20.45
C VAL A 11 11.51 -18.75 -20.12
N PRO A 12 12.07 -17.85 -19.31
CA PRO A 12 13.51 -17.87 -19.01
C PRO A 12 13.88 -19.05 -18.10
N ASP A 13 14.97 -19.72 -18.45
CA ASP A 13 15.50 -20.90 -17.76
C ASP A 13 16.06 -20.55 -16.35
N ALA A 14 15.98 -21.52 -15.44
CA ALA A 14 16.18 -21.35 -14.00
C ALA A 14 17.60 -21.71 -13.54
N SER A 15 18.63 -21.35 -14.33
CA SER A 15 19.99 -21.87 -14.16
C SER A 15 21.12 -20.82 -14.22
N ASP A 16 20.82 -19.52 -14.30
CA ASP A 16 21.84 -18.46 -14.45
C ASP A 16 22.16 -17.72 -13.12
N ASN A 17 23.11 -18.28 -12.37
CA ASN A 17 23.54 -17.83 -11.03
C ASN A 17 24.49 -16.60 -11.02
N ASN A 18 24.42 -15.71 -12.02
CA ASN A 18 25.27 -14.51 -12.05
C ASN A 18 24.58 -13.26 -12.61
N LYS A 19 23.32 -13.01 -12.23
CA LYS A 19 22.65 -11.74 -12.55
C LYS A 19 23.22 -10.59 -11.74
N MET A 20 23.84 -9.63 -12.42
CA MET A 20 24.06 -8.28 -11.88
C MET A 20 22.75 -7.73 -11.32
N ILE A 21 22.73 -7.46 -10.01
CA ILE A 21 21.62 -6.82 -9.32
C ILE A 21 21.40 -5.42 -9.96
N PRO A 22 20.17 -5.07 -10.40
CA PRO A 22 19.88 -3.73 -10.89
C PRO A 22 20.25 -2.68 -9.83
N ARG A 23 21.04 -1.68 -10.21
CA ARG A 23 21.70 -0.79 -9.25
C ARG A 23 20.78 0.19 -8.51
N ASN A 24 19.48 0.18 -8.75
CA ASN A 24 18.45 0.93 -8.03
C ASN A 24 17.18 0.06 -8.12
N ALA A 25 16.52 -0.21 -6.99
CA ALA A 25 15.28 -0.98 -6.97
C ALA A 25 14.04 -0.13 -7.27
N THR A 26 13.02 -0.73 -7.88
CA THR A 26 11.70 -0.08 -8.03
C THR A 26 10.85 -0.38 -6.79
N TYR A 27 10.22 0.64 -6.21
CA TYR A 27 9.31 0.48 -5.07
C TYR A 27 7.95 1.12 -5.34
N CYS A 28 6.94 0.67 -4.60
CA CYS A 28 5.62 1.28 -4.60
C CYS A 28 5.22 1.66 -3.18
N VAL A 29 4.94 2.92 -2.95
CA VAL A 29 4.29 3.40 -1.73
C VAL A 29 2.80 3.16 -1.85
N LEU A 30 2.16 2.64 -0.81
CA LEU A 30 0.72 2.33 -0.78
C LEU A 30 0.11 2.69 0.58
N ASP A 31 -1.19 3.02 0.55
CA ASP A 31 -2.06 3.22 1.71
C ASP A 31 -3.49 2.74 1.37
N VAL A 32 -4.27 2.33 2.39
CA VAL A 32 -5.67 1.92 2.26
C VAL A 32 -6.61 2.60 3.27
N GLU A 33 -7.66 3.25 2.78
CA GLU A 33 -8.81 3.67 3.60
C GLU A 33 -9.79 2.52 3.76
N THR A 34 -10.43 2.44 4.92
CA THR A 34 -11.30 1.32 5.29
C THR A 34 -12.58 1.76 6.00
N THR A 35 -13.60 0.90 6.02
CA THR A 35 -14.83 1.17 6.80
C THR A 35 -14.59 1.28 8.32
N GLY A 36 -13.43 0.83 8.81
CA GLY A 36 -13.08 0.79 10.23
C GLY A 36 -11.83 -0.06 10.51
N LEU A 37 -11.47 -0.17 11.79
CA LEU A 37 -10.19 -0.76 12.21
C LEU A 37 -10.20 -2.31 12.33
N SER A 38 -11.32 -2.99 12.05
CA SER A 38 -11.46 -4.43 12.21
C SER A 38 -11.01 -5.23 10.98
N LYS A 39 -9.80 -5.77 11.01
CA LYS A 39 -9.25 -6.67 9.95
C LYS A 39 -10.22 -7.78 9.48
N LEU A 40 -11.10 -8.26 10.37
CA LEU A 40 -12.09 -9.30 10.06
C LEU A 40 -13.35 -8.74 9.37
N ASN A 41 -13.92 -7.67 9.95
CA ASN A 41 -15.27 -7.19 9.60
C ASN A 41 -15.26 -6.01 8.61
N ASP A 42 -14.23 -5.18 8.67
CA ASP A 42 -14.09 -4.00 7.83
C ASP A 42 -13.52 -4.33 6.46
N ARG A 43 -13.75 -3.40 5.53
CA ARG A 43 -13.48 -3.53 4.10
C ARG A 43 -12.72 -2.31 3.59
N ILE A 44 -11.91 -2.50 2.55
CA ILE A 44 -11.22 -1.39 1.89
C ILE A 44 -12.23 -0.56 1.08
N VAL A 45 -12.14 0.77 1.18
CA VAL A 45 -12.99 1.76 0.48
C VAL A 45 -12.19 2.73 -0.42
N GLN A 46 -10.89 2.89 -0.16
CA GLN A 46 -9.94 3.53 -1.07
C GLN A 46 -8.61 2.78 -0.99
N ILE A 47 -7.92 2.69 -2.11
CA ILE A 47 -6.53 2.27 -2.18
C ILE A 47 -5.78 3.25 -3.08
N ALA A 48 -4.58 3.63 -2.67
CA ALA A 48 -3.69 4.48 -3.45
C ALA A 48 -2.31 3.85 -3.54
N CYS A 49 -1.65 4.07 -4.68
CA CYS A 49 -0.33 3.54 -4.98
C CYS A 49 0.49 4.59 -5.76
N VAL A 50 1.72 4.87 -5.33
CA VAL A 50 2.73 5.62 -6.11
C VAL A 50 3.96 4.75 -6.30
N LYS A 51 4.21 4.34 -7.54
CA LYS A 51 5.40 3.61 -7.95
C LYS A 51 6.51 4.60 -8.28
N VAL A 52 7.66 4.45 -7.63
CA VAL A 52 8.86 5.25 -7.87
C VAL A 52 9.91 4.38 -8.56
N LYS A 53 10.32 4.82 -9.74
CA LYS A 53 11.33 4.12 -10.56
C LYS A 53 12.76 4.55 -10.16
N PRO A 54 13.77 3.73 -10.50
CA PRO A 54 15.20 4.04 -10.42
C PRO A 54 15.66 5.41 -10.97
N THR A 55 14.90 5.98 -11.89
CA THR A 55 15.13 7.28 -12.54
C THR A 55 14.60 8.47 -11.73
N GLY A 56 13.81 8.21 -10.67
CA GLY A 56 12.99 9.21 -9.98
C GLY A 56 11.60 9.41 -10.60
N ASP A 57 11.31 8.81 -11.76
CA ASP A 57 10.00 8.88 -12.40
C ASP A 57 8.93 8.22 -11.52
N LYS A 58 7.76 8.88 -11.44
CA LYS A 58 6.64 8.44 -10.60
C LYS A 58 5.43 8.10 -11.46
N GLU A 59 4.84 6.95 -11.19
CA GLU A 59 3.54 6.55 -11.72
C GLU A 59 2.56 6.46 -10.53
N SER A 60 1.31 6.87 -10.72
CA SER A 60 0.29 6.81 -9.68
C SER A 60 -0.94 6.05 -10.14
N TRP A 61 -1.52 5.26 -9.25
CA TRP A 61 -2.78 4.56 -9.43
C TRP A 61 -3.60 4.67 -8.14
N MET A 62 -4.92 4.74 -8.27
CA MET A 62 -5.83 4.68 -7.13
C MET A 62 -7.16 4.06 -7.55
N SER A 63 -7.90 3.55 -6.57
CA SER A 63 -9.31 3.21 -6.78
C SER A 63 -10.12 3.48 -5.51
N TYR A 64 -11.32 4.02 -5.71
CA TYR A 64 -12.38 3.91 -4.71
C TYR A 64 -13.07 2.56 -4.88
N ILE A 65 -13.48 1.95 -3.77
CA ILE A 65 -13.98 0.58 -3.75
C ILE A 65 -15.35 0.54 -3.08
N ASN A 66 -16.32 -0.13 -3.70
CA ASN A 66 -17.58 -0.48 -3.06
C ASN A 66 -17.34 -1.61 -2.04
N PRO A 67 -17.48 -1.37 -0.72
CA PRO A 67 -17.21 -2.38 0.30
C PRO A 67 -18.25 -3.51 0.35
N CYS A 68 -19.32 -3.42 -0.44
CA CYS A 68 -20.44 -4.38 -0.46
C CYS A 68 -21.01 -4.66 0.95
N MET A 69 -21.18 -3.58 1.73
CA MET A 69 -21.55 -3.63 3.15
C MET A 69 -22.74 -2.70 3.42
N ASP A 70 -23.54 -3.02 4.43
CA ASP A 70 -24.67 -2.19 4.89
C ASP A 70 -24.25 -0.73 5.19
N ARG A 71 -25.10 0.22 4.80
CA ARG A 71 -24.85 1.67 4.97
C ARG A 71 -24.47 2.04 6.40
N GLU A 72 -25.17 1.49 7.39
CA GLU A 72 -24.97 1.82 8.81
C GLU A 72 -23.56 1.44 9.30
N LYS A 73 -23.03 0.30 8.84
CA LYS A 73 -21.68 -0.15 9.19
C LYS A 73 -20.61 0.75 8.58
N GLN A 74 -20.77 1.15 7.31
CA GLN A 74 -19.87 2.10 6.65
C GLN A 74 -19.81 3.46 7.39
N LEU A 75 -20.94 3.92 7.94
CA LEU A 75 -21.02 5.17 8.71
C LEU A 75 -20.51 5.06 10.16
N ALA A 76 -20.29 3.84 10.68
CA ALA A 76 -19.97 3.61 12.08
C ALA A 76 -18.50 3.94 12.46
N GLY A 77 -17.57 3.86 11.50
CA GLY A 77 -16.13 4.01 11.70
C GLY A 77 -15.47 5.03 10.76
N GLY A 78 -14.77 4.52 9.74
CA GLY A 78 -13.86 5.27 8.86
C GLY A 78 -14.47 6.50 8.18
N TYR A 79 -15.78 6.50 7.91
CA TYR A 79 -16.50 7.66 7.38
C TYR A 79 -16.26 8.96 8.16
N LYS A 80 -16.04 8.88 9.49
CA LYS A 80 -15.76 10.06 10.33
C LYS A 80 -14.35 10.65 10.11
N VAL A 81 -13.50 9.94 9.37
CA VAL A 81 -12.07 10.24 9.15
C VAL A 81 -11.81 10.56 7.68
N HIS A 82 -12.28 9.73 6.75
CA HIS A 82 -12.05 9.88 5.31
C HIS A 82 -13.24 10.52 4.54
N HIS A 83 -14.41 10.65 5.16
CA HIS A 83 -15.65 11.24 4.61
C HIS A 83 -16.21 10.63 3.30
N LEU A 84 -15.56 9.61 2.73
CA LEU A 84 -16.07 8.77 1.64
C LEU A 84 -17.46 8.17 1.98
N SER A 85 -18.52 8.73 1.39
CA SER A 85 -19.90 8.38 1.74
C SER A 85 -20.36 7.05 1.11
N PRO A 86 -21.30 6.32 1.73
CA PRO A 86 -21.84 5.09 1.13
C PRO A 86 -22.50 5.32 -0.24
N ASP A 87 -23.08 6.49 -0.48
CA ASP A 87 -23.71 6.85 -1.76
C ASP A 87 -22.67 7.06 -2.87
N MET A 88 -21.51 7.62 -2.53
CA MET A 88 -20.36 7.78 -3.43
C MET A 88 -19.72 6.42 -3.73
N LEU A 89 -19.53 5.57 -2.70
CA LEU A 89 -18.92 4.26 -2.82
C LEU A 89 -19.82 3.23 -3.55
N LEU A 90 -21.15 3.37 -3.49
CA LEU A 90 -22.10 2.42 -4.11
C LEU A 90 -21.88 2.20 -5.62
N LYS A 91 -21.42 3.24 -6.34
CA LYS A 91 -21.20 3.22 -7.80
C LYS A 91 -19.77 2.84 -8.20
N LYS A 92 -18.89 2.54 -7.24
CA LYS A 92 -17.49 2.20 -7.46
C LYS A 92 -17.32 0.70 -7.73
N PRO A 93 -16.22 0.27 -8.37
CA PRO A 93 -15.90 -1.15 -8.51
C PRO A 93 -15.75 -1.83 -7.14
N LYS A 94 -16.02 -3.12 -7.07
CA LYS A 94 -15.72 -3.97 -5.91
C LYS A 94 -14.23 -4.28 -5.88
N PHE A 95 -13.71 -4.71 -4.73
CA PHE A 95 -12.30 -5.12 -4.64
C PHE A 95 -11.95 -6.22 -5.68
N SER A 96 -12.83 -7.20 -5.90
CA SER A 96 -12.67 -8.23 -6.94
C SER A 96 -12.49 -7.71 -8.36
N GLU A 97 -13.02 -6.54 -8.68
CA GLU A 97 -12.98 -5.94 -10.02
C GLU A 97 -11.71 -5.10 -10.25
N ILE A 98 -11.02 -4.69 -9.16
CA ILE A 98 -9.78 -3.91 -9.26
C ILE A 98 -8.51 -4.76 -9.20
N VAL A 99 -8.54 -5.99 -8.67
CA VAL A 99 -7.34 -6.80 -8.38
C VAL A 99 -6.41 -6.93 -9.58
N GLU A 100 -6.94 -7.17 -10.78
CA GLU A 100 -6.08 -7.29 -11.97
C GLU A 100 -5.37 -5.97 -12.30
N SER A 101 -6.06 -4.83 -12.17
CA SER A 101 -5.45 -3.52 -12.43
C SER A 101 -4.43 -3.13 -11.36
N LEU A 102 -4.72 -3.42 -10.08
CA LEU A 102 -3.78 -3.27 -8.97
C LEU A 102 -2.53 -4.13 -9.19
N TRP A 103 -2.70 -5.42 -9.52
CA TRP A 103 -1.58 -6.34 -9.74
C TRP A 103 -0.71 -5.93 -10.94
N ARG A 104 -1.33 -5.52 -12.05
CA ARG A 104 -0.63 -4.93 -13.21
C ARG A 104 0.13 -3.66 -12.81
N PHE A 105 -0.45 -2.81 -11.95
CA PHE A 105 0.22 -1.62 -11.46
C PHE A 105 1.40 -1.95 -10.54
N LEU A 106 1.26 -2.85 -9.57
CA LEU A 106 2.35 -3.24 -8.67
C LEU A 106 3.46 -4.05 -9.37
N CYS A 107 3.19 -4.61 -10.56
CA CYS A 107 4.17 -5.36 -11.33
C CYS A 107 5.43 -4.51 -11.61
N GLY A 108 6.60 -5.14 -11.39
CA GLY A 108 7.91 -4.52 -11.50
C GLY A 108 8.39 -3.81 -10.23
N ALA A 109 7.57 -3.62 -9.21
CA ALA A 109 8.05 -3.22 -7.88
C ALA A 109 8.64 -4.43 -7.13
N GLU A 110 9.76 -4.22 -6.44
CA GLU A 110 10.41 -5.18 -5.54
C GLU A 110 9.94 -4.98 -4.09
N TYR A 111 9.71 -3.71 -3.74
CA TYR A 111 9.32 -3.29 -2.39
C TYR A 111 7.93 -2.66 -2.39
N LEU A 112 7.12 -3.03 -1.40
CA LEU A 112 5.94 -2.27 -0.99
C LEU A 112 6.26 -1.47 0.27
N VAL A 113 5.92 -0.19 0.26
CA VAL A 113 6.26 0.76 1.32
C VAL A 113 4.95 1.31 1.87
N ALA A 114 4.75 1.27 3.18
CA ALA A 114 3.61 1.91 3.83
C ALA A 114 3.97 2.39 5.24
N TYR A 115 3.14 3.26 5.80
CA TYR A 115 3.35 3.80 7.15
C TYR A 115 2.52 2.98 8.14
N ASN A 116 3.16 2.20 9.03
CA ASN A 116 2.50 1.16 9.84
C ASN A 116 1.97 -0.02 8.97
N CYS A 117 2.81 -0.48 8.04
CA CYS A 117 2.44 -1.33 6.90
C CYS A 117 1.75 -2.67 7.21
N LEU A 118 1.80 -3.15 8.46
CA LEU A 118 1.09 -4.35 8.90
C LEU A 118 -0.43 -4.17 8.78
N TYR A 119 -0.96 -2.95 8.92
CA TYR A 119 -2.39 -2.70 8.77
C TYR A 119 -2.86 -2.88 7.32
N ASP A 120 -2.19 -2.22 6.37
CA ASP A 120 -2.48 -2.31 4.93
C ASP A 120 -2.37 -3.74 4.42
N TRP A 121 -1.29 -4.42 4.81
CA TRP A 121 -1.04 -5.83 4.55
C TRP A 121 -2.20 -6.72 4.98
N ASP A 122 -2.62 -6.62 6.24
CA ASP A 122 -3.70 -7.46 6.77
C ASP A 122 -5.03 -7.17 6.07
N MET A 123 -5.32 -5.90 5.77
CA MET A 123 -6.53 -5.51 5.03
C MET A 123 -6.53 -6.09 3.61
N LEU A 124 -5.40 -6.05 2.89
CA LEU A 124 -5.26 -6.62 1.56
C LEU A 124 -5.38 -8.15 1.57
N CYS A 125 -4.67 -8.84 2.45
CA CYS A 125 -4.78 -10.30 2.62
C CYS A 125 -6.23 -10.72 2.89
N GLN A 126 -6.93 -9.97 3.74
CA GLN A 126 -8.35 -10.22 4.06
C GLN A 126 -9.30 -9.93 2.90
N GLU A 127 -9.01 -8.99 2.01
CA GLU A 127 -9.76 -8.83 0.77
C GLU A 127 -9.46 -9.94 -0.26
N PHE A 128 -8.21 -10.38 -0.40
CA PHE A 128 -7.87 -11.53 -1.25
C PHE A 128 -8.56 -12.83 -0.78
N ARG A 129 -8.65 -13.06 0.54
CA ARG A 129 -9.40 -14.16 1.19
C ARG A 129 -10.93 -14.11 1.01
N ARG A 130 -11.47 -13.00 0.48
CA ARG A 130 -12.92 -12.84 0.19
C ARG A 130 -13.26 -13.06 -1.28
N ILE A 131 -12.28 -12.99 -2.20
CA ILE A 131 -12.49 -13.24 -3.63
C ILE A 131 -12.55 -14.74 -3.92
N ASP A 132 -11.56 -15.45 -3.42
CA ASP A 132 -11.39 -16.89 -3.56
C ASP A 132 -11.52 -17.51 -2.16
N ARG A 133 -12.03 -18.73 -2.07
CA ARG A 133 -12.18 -19.47 -0.81
C ARG A 133 -11.80 -20.92 -1.06
N THR A 134 -10.51 -21.19 -0.91
CA THR A 134 -9.92 -22.52 -0.93
C THR A 134 -10.07 -23.20 0.43
N GLU A 135 -10.16 -24.53 0.43
CA GLU A 135 -10.21 -25.33 1.67
C GLU A 135 -8.91 -25.26 2.48
N SER A 136 -7.82 -24.75 1.89
CA SER A 136 -6.51 -24.58 2.53
C SER A 136 -6.37 -23.31 3.39
N GLY A 137 -7.42 -22.51 3.54
CA GLY A 137 -7.46 -21.29 4.36
C GLY A 137 -6.77 -20.05 3.77
N TYR A 138 -5.88 -20.24 2.78
CA TYR A 138 -5.18 -19.19 2.03
C TYR A 138 -5.50 -19.29 0.55
N THR A 139 -5.83 -18.17 -0.08
CA THR A 139 -6.09 -18.13 -1.52
C THR A 139 -4.79 -18.11 -2.31
N LYS A 140 -4.83 -18.58 -3.55
CA LYS A 140 -3.66 -18.51 -4.44
C LYS A 140 -3.20 -17.06 -4.65
N LEU A 141 -4.15 -16.12 -4.76
CA LEU A 141 -3.87 -14.68 -4.89
C LEU A 141 -3.14 -14.13 -3.66
N GLU A 142 -3.61 -14.46 -2.46
CA GLU A 142 -2.94 -14.07 -1.22
C GLU A 142 -1.54 -14.69 -1.14
N GLU A 143 -1.39 -15.99 -1.42
CA GLU A 143 -0.07 -16.64 -1.40
C GLU A 143 0.93 -16.01 -2.36
N GLU A 144 0.49 -15.65 -3.57
CA GLU A 144 1.32 -14.98 -4.57
C GLU A 144 1.67 -13.56 -4.10
N PHE A 145 0.69 -12.79 -3.62
CA PHE A 145 0.92 -11.45 -3.06
C PHE A 145 1.94 -11.47 -1.94
N VAL A 146 1.78 -12.44 -1.02
CA VAL A 146 2.59 -12.56 0.20
C VAL A 146 4.07 -12.80 -0.10
N LYS A 147 4.36 -13.58 -1.13
CA LYS A 147 5.71 -13.97 -1.56
C LYS A 147 6.32 -12.99 -2.57
N LYS A 148 5.53 -12.10 -3.16
CA LYS A 148 5.95 -11.28 -4.31
C LYS A 148 6.76 -10.04 -3.92
N PHE A 149 6.48 -9.45 -2.76
CA PHE A 149 7.00 -8.14 -2.37
C PHE A 149 7.65 -8.17 -0.98
N THR A 150 8.77 -7.47 -0.84
CA THR A 150 9.35 -7.15 0.46
C THR A 150 8.68 -5.89 1.01
N TRP A 151 8.09 -5.97 2.19
CA TRP A 151 7.35 -4.87 2.79
C TRP A 151 8.21 -4.03 3.73
N ILE A 152 8.14 -2.71 3.61
CA ILE A 152 8.93 -1.73 4.38
C ILE A 152 7.99 -0.82 5.17
N ASP A 153 8.21 -0.77 6.49
CA ASP A 153 7.44 0.00 7.45
C ASP A 153 8.09 1.36 7.76
N VAL A 154 7.55 2.43 7.17
CA VAL A 154 8.08 3.80 7.34
C VAL A 154 7.86 4.32 8.77
N LEU A 155 6.93 3.76 9.54
CA LEU A 155 6.77 4.07 10.97
C LEU A 155 8.04 3.69 11.74
N ARG A 156 8.57 2.49 11.51
CA ARG A 156 9.77 1.99 12.21
C ARG A 156 11.01 2.79 11.83
N LEU A 157 11.13 3.14 10.55
CA LEU A 157 12.15 4.06 10.06
C LEU A 157 12.05 5.45 10.74
N SER A 158 10.83 5.97 10.90
CA SER A 158 10.58 7.25 11.55
C SER A 158 10.94 7.25 13.03
N ILE A 159 10.68 6.14 13.74
CA ILE A 159 11.09 5.94 15.14
C ILE A 159 12.62 6.01 15.27
N SER A 160 13.35 5.30 14.42
CA SER A 160 14.82 5.32 14.41
C SER A 160 15.39 6.69 13.99
N SER A 161 14.74 7.38 13.05
CA SER A 161 15.24 8.64 12.48
C SER A 161 14.91 9.87 13.34
N PHE A 162 13.81 9.85 14.10
CA PHE A 162 13.30 11.00 14.86
C PHE A 162 12.97 10.62 16.32
N PRO A 163 13.90 10.04 17.10
CA PRO A 163 13.61 9.45 18.42
C PRO A 163 13.18 10.45 19.50
N SER A 164 13.32 11.76 19.27
CA SER A 164 12.91 12.83 20.19
C SER A 164 11.45 13.26 20.03
N LEU A 165 10.70 12.73 19.06
CA LEU A 165 9.28 13.04 18.91
C LEU A 165 8.45 12.34 19.99
N SER A 166 7.41 13.02 20.47
CA SER A 166 6.48 12.49 21.49
C SER A 166 5.64 11.31 21.00
N ASN A 167 5.47 11.21 19.68
CA ASN A 167 4.87 10.07 18.99
C ASN A 167 5.30 10.11 17.52
N HIS A 168 5.15 8.98 16.82
CA HIS A 168 5.53 8.83 15.42
C HIS A 168 4.30 8.55 14.54
N LYS A 169 3.17 9.23 14.75
CA LYS A 169 2.10 9.26 13.75
C LYS A 169 2.58 9.99 12.49
N LEU A 170 2.07 9.59 11.32
CA LEU A 170 2.39 10.22 10.03
C LEU A 170 2.23 11.75 10.10
N GLU A 171 1.09 12.23 10.62
CA GLU A 171 0.81 13.66 10.87
C GLU A 171 1.90 14.36 11.71
N THR A 172 2.40 13.70 12.77
CA THR A 172 3.39 14.28 13.69
C THR A 172 4.76 14.38 13.02
N VAL A 173 5.16 13.35 12.26
CA VAL A 173 6.44 13.34 11.54
C VAL A 173 6.39 14.30 10.34
N ALA A 174 5.29 14.32 9.58
CA ALA A 174 5.05 15.27 8.50
C ALA A 174 5.14 16.72 8.99
N LYS A 175 4.47 17.04 10.11
CA LYS A 175 4.54 18.36 10.75
C LYS A 175 5.95 18.70 11.25
N HIS A 176 6.71 17.74 11.77
CA HIS A 176 8.10 17.95 12.19
C HIS A 176 9.00 18.32 11.00
N LEU A 177 8.84 17.62 9.88
CA LEU A 177 9.58 17.85 8.63
C LEU A 177 9.07 19.07 7.84
N LYS A 178 7.91 19.62 8.23
CA LYS A 178 7.14 20.63 7.48
C LYS A 178 6.81 20.16 6.06
N ILE A 179 6.39 18.90 5.96
CA ILE A 179 5.71 18.39 4.77
C ILE A 179 4.29 18.95 4.81
N GLU A 180 3.99 19.85 3.88
CA GLU A 180 2.68 20.48 3.75
C GLU A 180 1.92 19.88 2.56
N TYR A 181 0.63 19.63 2.78
CA TYR A 181 -0.30 19.27 1.72
C TYR A 181 -0.75 20.54 1.00
N MET A 182 -0.48 20.66 -0.29
CA MET A 182 -0.78 21.89 -1.04
C MET A 182 -2.20 21.91 -1.60
N SER A 183 -2.66 20.80 -2.18
CA SER A 183 -3.97 20.72 -2.83
C SER A 183 -4.29 19.32 -3.35
N ARG A 184 -5.58 18.98 -3.34
CA ARG A 184 -6.22 18.07 -4.30
C ARG A 184 -7.17 18.89 -5.18
N THR A 185 -6.78 19.10 -6.44
CA THR A 185 -7.75 19.47 -7.48
C THR A 185 -8.32 18.19 -8.10
N THR A 186 -9.23 18.29 -9.07
CA THR A 186 -10.05 17.17 -9.58
C THR A 186 -9.28 15.88 -9.87
N TYR A 187 -8.00 15.99 -10.28
CA TYR A 187 -7.13 14.85 -10.63
C TYR A 187 -5.68 14.96 -10.14
N THR A 188 -5.29 16.06 -9.48
CA THR A 188 -3.88 16.32 -9.14
C THR A 188 -3.71 16.46 -7.63
N TYR A 189 -2.84 15.62 -7.07
CA TYR A 189 -2.42 15.64 -5.66
C TYR A 189 -1.03 16.25 -5.54
N LYS A 190 -0.79 17.02 -4.48
CA LYS A 190 0.47 17.73 -4.26
C LYS A 190 0.89 17.78 -2.78
N SER A 191 2.13 17.40 -2.50
CA SER A 191 2.85 17.64 -1.24
C SER A 191 4.09 18.50 -1.51
N SER A 192 4.52 19.30 -0.52
CA SER A 192 5.70 20.16 -0.62
C SER A 192 6.50 20.22 0.67
N PHE A 193 7.79 20.53 0.56
CA PHE A 193 8.74 20.55 1.69
C PHE A 193 9.61 21.81 1.67
N ASN A 194 10.39 22.04 2.73
CA ASN A 194 11.20 23.26 2.92
C ASN A 194 12.19 23.60 1.77
N SER A 195 12.54 22.64 0.90
CA SER A 195 13.38 22.86 -0.28
C SER A 195 12.70 23.66 -1.39
N GLY A 196 11.37 23.81 -1.32
CA GLY A 196 10.54 24.37 -2.41
C GLY A 196 10.20 23.35 -3.49
N GLU A 197 10.66 22.10 -3.36
CA GLU A 197 10.23 21.00 -4.23
C GLU A 197 8.78 20.61 -3.89
N VAL A 198 8.02 20.32 -4.96
CA VAL A 198 6.62 19.91 -4.90
C VAL A 198 6.51 18.54 -5.56
N GLU A 199 6.24 17.51 -4.77
CA GLU A 199 5.85 16.23 -5.31
C GLU A 199 4.40 16.33 -5.80
N ALA A 200 4.19 16.05 -7.08
CA ALA A 200 2.88 16.12 -7.71
C ALA A 200 2.61 14.86 -8.53
N VAL A 201 1.42 14.28 -8.36
CA VAL A 201 0.94 13.14 -9.16
C VAL A 201 -0.45 13.43 -9.74
N SER A 202 -0.75 12.84 -10.89
CA SER A 202 -2.03 12.96 -11.56
C SER A 202 -2.66 11.59 -11.78
N VAL A 203 -3.91 11.44 -11.36
CA VAL A 203 -4.69 10.18 -11.44
C VAL A 203 -5.90 10.35 -12.35
N THR A 204 -6.26 9.32 -13.11
CA THR A 204 -7.20 9.43 -14.24
C THR A 204 -8.66 9.02 -13.95
N GLU A 205 -8.96 8.44 -12.79
CA GLU A 205 -10.28 7.86 -12.42
C GLU A 205 -10.46 7.88 -10.87
N GLN A 206 -11.65 7.91 -10.24
CA GLN A 206 -13.05 7.95 -10.70
C GLN A 206 -13.89 8.98 -9.91
N SER A 207 -14.85 9.64 -10.57
CA SER A 207 -15.94 10.54 -10.07
C SER A 207 -15.76 11.30 -8.74
N CYS A 208 -15.76 12.63 -8.84
CA CYS A 208 -15.63 13.59 -7.75
C CYS A 208 -16.92 13.83 -6.95
N ASP A 209 -16.79 13.75 -5.62
CA ASP A 209 -17.39 14.74 -4.70
C ASP A 209 -16.25 15.69 -4.25
N PRO A 210 -16.53 16.93 -3.84
CA PRO A 210 -15.50 17.84 -3.35
C PRO A 210 -14.88 17.31 -2.04
N TRP A 211 -13.57 17.07 -2.04
CA TRP A 211 -12.81 16.72 -0.84
C TRP A 211 -12.99 17.81 0.22
N GLN A 212 -13.36 17.40 1.43
CA GLN A 212 -13.53 18.31 2.57
C GLN A 212 -12.20 18.42 3.31
N GLY A 213 -11.77 19.65 3.58
CA GLY A 213 -10.48 19.92 4.21
C GLY A 213 -10.32 19.24 5.55
N GLY A 214 -9.29 18.41 5.69
CA GLY A 214 -8.98 17.67 6.92
C GLY A 214 -9.45 16.20 6.93
N ALA A 215 -10.05 15.71 5.84
CA ALA A 215 -10.28 14.27 5.66
C ALA A 215 -9.00 13.53 5.29
N HIS A 216 -8.79 12.34 5.84
CA HIS A 216 -7.79 11.39 5.34
C HIS A 216 -8.13 10.98 3.90
N ASP A 217 -7.09 10.71 3.12
CA ASP A 217 -7.16 10.24 1.75
C ASP A 217 -5.88 9.45 1.45
N ALA A 218 -6.02 8.19 1.09
CA ALA A 218 -4.88 7.29 0.85
C ALA A 218 -3.82 7.87 -0.12
N MET A 219 -4.19 8.69 -1.11
CA MET A 219 -3.18 9.28 -2.01
C MET A 219 -2.39 10.39 -1.32
N CYS A 220 -3.01 11.16 -0.43
CA CYS A 220 -2.32 12.14 0.41
C CYS A 220 -1.35 11.45 1.38
N ASP A 221 -1.78 10.35 2.00
CA ASP A 221 -0.97 9.61 2.96
C ASP A 221 0.15 8.81 2.27
N VAL A 222 -0.06 8.32 1.04
CA VAL A 222 1.01 7.79 0.16
C VAL A 222 2.09 8.83 -0.16
N LEU A 223 1.72 10.02 -0.61
CA LEU A 223 2.70 11.08 -0.93
C LEU A 223 3.46 11.54 0.32
N THR A 224 2.75 11.70 1.43
CA THR A 224 3.36 12.06 2.71
C THR A 224 4.32 10.96 3.20
N THR A 225 3.93 9.68 3.06
CA THR A 225 4.78 8.53 3.39
C THR A 225 6.02 8.46 2.52
N ASN A 226 5.91 8.72 1.22
CA ASN A 226 7.07 8.81 0.32
C ASN A 226 8.02 9.94 0.73
N SER A 227 7.47 11.11 1.04
CA SER A 227 8.21 12.29 1.49
C SER A 227 8.98 12.00 2.80
N VAL A 228 8.32 11.36 3.78
CA VAL A 228 8.95 10.93 5.05
C VAL A 228 10.05 9.89 4.81
N LEU A 229 9.83 8.93 3.90
CA LEU A 229 10.84 7.94 3.52
C LEU A 229 12.11 8.62 2.96
N GLN A 230 11.95 9.57 2.02
CA GLN A 230 13.09 10.28 1.41
C GLN A 230 13.87 11.11 2.44
N GLU A 231 13.18 11.86 3.31
CA GLU A 231 13.81 12.65 4.38
C GLU A 231 14.54 11.76 5.41
N ALA A 232 13.96 10.63 5.80
CA ALA A 232 14.60 9.68 6.70
C ALA A 232 15.83 9.01 6.06
N MET A 233 15.72 8.58 4.80
CA MET A 233 16.84 8.04 4.02
C MET A 233 17.98 9.07 3.88
N GLY A 234 17.66 10.31 3.53
CA GLY A 234 18.62 11.41 3.44
C GLY A 234 19.33 11.68 4.76
N LYS A 235 18.60 11.70 5.88
CA LYS A 235 19.17 11.86 7.23
C LYS A 235 20.14 10.73 7.62
N LEU A 236 19.91 9.53 7.10
CA LEU A 236 20.77 8.36 7.32
C LEU A 236 21.94 8.29 6.31
N ASN A 237 22.00 9.19 5.31
CA ASN A 237 22.91 9.16 4.16
C ASN A 237 22.73 7.93 3.25
N ILE A 238 21.52 7.36 3.24
CA ILE A 238 21.16 6.19 2.45
C ILE A 238 20.50 6.66 1.14
N THR A 239 21.13 6.40 0.01
CA THR A 239 20.63 6.81 -1.32
C THR A 239 19.82 5.73 -2.04
N GLN A 240 19.76 4.51 -1.50
CA GLN A 240 19.18 3.34 -2.15
C GLN A 240 18.36 2.50 -1.18
N LEU A 241 17.13 2.14 -1.57
CA LEU A 241 16.19 1.43 -0.69
C LEU A 241 16.69 0.04 -0.30
N GLN A 242 17.43 -0.65 -1.18
CA GLN A 242 18.03 -1.95 -0.84
C GLN A 242 19.06 -1.86 0.30
N ASN A 243 19.78 -0.74 0.42
CA ASN A 243 20.76 -0.54 1.49
C ASN A 243 20.05 -0.31 2.83
N LEU A 244 18.93 0.42 2.82
CA LEU A 244 18.06 0.64 3.98
C LEU A 244 17.60 -0.70 4.60
N VAL A 245 17.25 -1.67 3.76
CA VAL A 245 16.86 -3.02 4.19
C VAL A 245 18.02 -3.79 4.82
N SER A 246 19.24 -3.67 4.29
CA SER A 246 20.41 -4.33 4.87
C SER A 246 20.92 -3.67 6.16
N GLU A 247 20.78 -2.35 6.29
CA GLU A 247 21.28 -1.58 7.44
C GLU A 247 20.27 -1.53 8.58
N ILE A 248 18.97 -1.55 8.28
CA ILE A 248 17.88 -1.40 9.25
C ILE A 248 16.83 -2.52 9.07
N PRO A 249 17.20 -3.81 9.21
CA PRO A 249 16.34 -4.94 8.85
C PRO A 249 15.02 -4.98 9.63
N HIS A 250 14.93 -4.36 10.80
CA HIS A 250 13.68 -4.31 11.58
C HIS A 250 12.59 -3.44 10.96
N ILE A 251 12.87 -2.62 9.93
CA ILE A 251 11.81 -1.94 9.17
C ILE A 251 11.05 -2.89 8.24
N VAL A 252 11.63 -4.07 7.93
CA VAL A 252 11.00 -5.03 7.04
C VAL A 252 9.92 -5.82 7.77
N LEU A 253 8.79 -6.03 7.11
CA LEU A 253 7.77 -6.97 7.56
C LEU A 253 8.15 -8.38 7.11
N ASP A 254 8.42 -9.28 8.05
CA ASP A 254 8.65 -10.71 7.74
C ASP A 254 7.31 -11.40 7.44
N THR A 255 6.87 -11.24 6.20
CA THR A 255 5.57 -11.72 5.72
C THR A 255 5.41 -13.24 5.80
N ILE A 256 6.52 -13.97 5.72
CA ILE A 256 6.55 -15.44 5.82
C ILE A 256 6.33 -15.83 7.28
N LEU A 257 7.07 -15.23 8.23
CA LEU A 257 6.90 -15.48 9.66
C LEU A 257 5.48 -15.14 10.15
N PHE A 258 4.90 -14.02 9.69
CA PHE A 258 3.51 -13.68 10.05
C PHE A 258 2.53 -14.75 9.55
N LYS A 259 2.67 -15.19 8.30
CA LYS A 259 1.82 -16.25 7.74
C LYS A 259 1.96 -17.59 8.51
N ASP A 260 3.17 -17.99 8.84
CA ASP A 260 3.41 -19.24 9.58
C ASP A 260 2.80 -19.18 11.00
N ILE A 261 2.89 -18.01 11.66
CA ILE A 261 2.24 -17.77 12.95
C ILE A 261 0.71 -17.85 12.83
N GLU A 262 0.10 -17.20 11.82
CA GLU A 262 -1.36 -17.30 11.59
C GLU A 262 -1.80 -18.75 11.36
N GLN A 263 -1.06 -19.53 10.56
CA GLN A 263 -1.36 -20.95 10.35
C GLN A 263 -1.32 -21.77 11.64
N LEU A 264 -0.35 -21.53 12.51
CA LEU A 264 -0.23 -22.22 13.81
C LEU A 264 -1.37 -21.83 14.76
N LEU A 265 -1.78 -20.56 14.77
CA LEU A 265 -2.90 -20.08 15.59
C LEU A 265 -4.23 -20.66 15.13
N SER A 266 -4.50 -20.70 13.83
CA SER A 266 -5.73 -21.29 13.27
C SER A 266 -5.85 -22.78 13.60
N LYS A 267 -4.77 -23.56 13.39
CA LYS A 267 -4.71 -25.00 13.76
C LYS A 267 -4.96 -25.23 15.26
N ARG A 268 -4.51 -24.30 16.12
CA ARG A 268 -4.74 -24.35 17.57
C ARG A 268 -6.19 -24.02 17.95
N GLN A 269 -6.85 -23.11 17.23
CA GLN A 269 -8.27 -22.83 17.46
C GLN A 269 -9.14 -24.02 17.04
N GLU A 270 -8.85 -24.64 15.89
CA GLU A 270 -9.56 -25.85 15.45
C GLU A 270 -9.43 -27.03 16.41
N SER A 271 -8.26 -27.24 17.01
CA SER A 271 -8.07 -28.34 17.98
C SER A 271 -8.77 -28.09 19.31
N LEU A 272 -8.92 -26.84 19.73
CA LEU A 272 -9.66 -26.45 20.94
C LEU A 272 -11.18 -26.57 20.79
N VAL A 273 -11.71 -26.50 19.56
CA VAL A 273 -13.16 -26.64 19.27
C VAL A 273 -13.59 -28.11 19.11
N ARG A 274 -12.64 -29.05 19.04
CA ARG A 274 -12.90 -30.50 18.89
C ARG A 274 -12.81 -31.29 20.21
N ILE A 275 -12.83 -30.60 21.35
CA ILE A 275 -12.80 -31.16 22.72
C ILE A 275 -14.09 -30.78 23.44
#